data_AF-A0AA52FEB5-F1
#
_entry.id   AF-A0AA52FEB5-F1
#
_cell.length_a   1.000
_cell.length_b   1.000
_cell.length_c   1.000
_cell.angle_alpha   90.00
_cell.angle_beta   90.00
_cell.angle_gamma   90.00
#
_symmetry.space_group_name_H-M   'P 1'
#
loop_
_entity.id
_entity.type
_entity.pdbx_description
1 polymer ?
#
loop_
_entity_poly.entity_id
_entity_poly.type
_entity_poly.pdbx_seq_one_letter_code
_entity_poly.pdbx_strand_id
1 'polypeptide(L)'
;MMFTDPEGLEFLKRFHDVRSWRNELTLSSLDHLFEMEVTAYAERITAPVLMVLADSDTVAPVEEAREMFKRITAPKEVVEYPGQHYGILVDHFEEIVTRTTSWLAKTLV
;
A
#
# COMPACT_ATOMS: atom_id res chain seq x y z
N MET A 1 9.89 -3.93 -10.88
CA MET A 1 10.68 -3.51 -9.69
C MET A 1 10.34 -2.06 -9.40
N MET A 2 10.07 -1.72 -8.15
CA MET A 2 9.65 -0.40 -7.66
C MET A 2 10.35 0.81 -8.34
N PHE A 3 11.65 0.72 -8.59
CA PHE A 3 12.46 1.83 -9.11
C PHE A 3 12.40 2.05 -10.63
N THR A 4 11.85 1.10 -11.39
CA THR A 4 11.81 1.15 -12.86
C THR A 4 10.41 0.96 -13.41
N ASP A 5 9.38 1.06 -12.56
CA ASP A 5 7.99 0.93 -12.97
C ASP A 5 7.55 2.16 -13.79
N PRO A 6 7.12 1.99 -15.06
CA PRO A 6 6.76 3.12 -15.92
C PRO A 6 5.58 3.94 -15.38
N GLU A 7 4.59 3.28 -14.78
CA GLU A 7 3.41 3.95 -14.21
C GLU A 7 3.81 4.82 -13.02
N GLY A 8 4.68 4.31 -12.15
CA GLY A 8 5.28 5.06 -11.06
C GLY A 8 6.07 6.27 -11.55
N LEU A 9 6.90 6.11 -12.60
CA LEU A 9 7.63 7.24 -13.17
C LEU A 9 6.70 8.34 -13.71
N GLU A 10 5.59 7.97 -14.37
CA GLU A 10 4.58 8.94 -14.79
C GLU A 10 3.84 9.55 -13.60
N PHE A 11 3.52 8.76 -12.57
CA PHE A 11 2.87 9.22 -11.35
C PHE A 11 3.71 10.30 -10.64
N LEU A 12 5.02 10.08 -10.53
CA LEU A 12 5.93 11.03 -9.86
C LEU A 12 6.03 12.39 -10.57
N LYS A 13 5.81 12.46 -11.88
CA LYS A 13 5.80 13.74 -12.62
C LYS A 13 4.72 14.70 -12.12
N ARG A 14 3.63 14.19 -11.54
CA ARG A 14 2.57 15.02 -10.93
C ARG A 14 3.08 15.90 -9.79
N PHE A 15 4.22 15.54 -9.18
CA PHE A 15 4.79 16.25 -8.04
C PHE A 15 6.02 17.10 -8.39
N HIS A 16 6.41 17.15 -9.67
CA HIS A 16 7.61 17.87 -10.11
C HIS A 16 7.63 19.34 -9.67
N ASP A 17 6.48 20.02 -9.72
CA ASP A 17 6.38 21.44 -9.40
C ASP A 17 6.14 21.71 -7.89
N VAL A 18 6.06 20.65 -7.07
CA VAL A 18 5.92 20.78 -5.62
C VAL A 18 7.26 21.14 -5.01
N ARG A 19 7.45 22.42 -4.66
CA ARG A 19 8.73 22.98 -4.19
C ARG A 19 9.42 22.20 -3.07
N SER A 20 8.66 21.59 -2.16
CA SER A 20 9.19 20.83 -1.03
C SER A 20 9.51 19.36 -1.35
N TRP A 21 9.09 18.86 -2.51
CA TRP A 21 9.29 17.48 -2.91
C TRP A 21 10.64 17.30 -3.62
N ARG A 22 11.34 16.22 -3.31
CA ARG A 22 12.63 15.87 -3.92
C ARG A 22 12.66 14.36 -4.12
N ASN A 23 12.93 13.91 -5.35
CA ASN A 23 13.00 12.49 -5.70
C ASN A 23 14.36 11.88 -5.34
N GLU A 24 14.68 11.85 -4.04
CA GLU A 24 15.99 11.42 -3.54
C GLU A 24 15.85 10.60 -2.25
N LEU A 25 16.78 9.66 -2.08
CA LEU A 25 16.90 8.77 -0.93
C LEU A 25 18.34 8.82 -0.43
N THR A 26 18.58 8.53 0.84
CA THR A 26 19.96 8.40 1.35
C THR A 26 20.48 6.99 1.12
N LEU A 27 21.81 6.83 0.98
CA LEU A 27 22.41 5.50 0.86
C LEU A 27 22.12 4.62 2.09
N SER A 28 22.06 5.24 3.27
CA SER A 28 21.66 4.56 4.53
C SER A 28 20.22 4.03 4.53
N SER A 29 19.35 4.50 3.62
CA SER A 29 17.99 3.96 3.50
C SER A 29 17.96 2.57 2.86
N LEU A 30 19.02 2.17 2.14
CA LEU A 30 19.09 0.86 1.49
C LEU A 30 19.16 -0.28 2.51
N ASP A 31 19.91 -0.12 3.59
CA ASP A 31 20.01 -1.14 4.64
C ASP A 31 18.62 -1.45 5.23
N HIS A 32 17.85 -0.41 5.54
CA HIS A 32 16.47 -0.57 6.04
C HIS A 32 15.52 -1.22 5.03
N LEU A 33 15.70 -0.95 3.74
CA LEU A 33 14.89 -1.58 2.70
C LEU A 33 15.12 -3.10 2.67
N PHE A 34 16.37 -3.54 2.83
CA PHE A 34 16.72 -4.96 2.85
C PHE A 34 16.33 -5.67 4.15
N GLU A 35 16.13 -4.94 5.25
CA GLU A 35 15.65 -5.48 6.53
C GLU A 35 14.12 -5.56 6.62
N MET A 36 13.39 -5.02 5.64
CA MET A 36 11.93 -4.98 5.68
C MET A 36 11.31 -6.37 5.47
N GLU A 37 10.55 -6.83 6.46
CA GLU A 37 9.85 -8.12 6.44
C GLU A 37 8.33 -7.90 6.55
N VAL A 38 7.63 -7.94 5.40
CA VAL A 38 6.19 -7.58 5.31
C VAL A 38 5.30 -8.50 6.16
N THR A 39 5.60 -9.79 6.21
CA THR A 39 4.72 -10.81 6.83
C THR A 39 5.16 -11.26 8.22
N ALA A 40 6.35 -10.87 8.69
CA ALA A 40 6.98 -11.43 9.90
C ALA A 40 6.15 -11.22 11.18
N TYR A 41 5.38 -10.13 11.25
CA TYR A 41 4.59 -9.78 12.43
C TYR A 41 3.08 -9.82 12.19
N ALA A 42 2.62 -10.37 11.07
CA ALA A 42 1.21 -10.40 10.71
C ALA A 42 0.33 -11.05 11.81
N GLU A 43 0.78 -12.15 12.40
CA GLU A 43 0.07 -12.85 13.48
C GLU A 43 0.00 -12.06 14.80
N ARG A 44 0.85 -11.04 14.97
CA ARG A 44 0.86 -10.18 16.17
C ARG A 44 -0.14 -9.03 16.08
N ILE A 45 -0.76 -8.81 14.92
CA ILE A 45 -1.75 -7.75 14.73
C ILE A 45 -3.06 -8.17 15.41
N THR A 46 -3.48 -7.42 16.42
CA THR A 46 -4.71 -7.67 17.19
C THR A 46 -5.83 -6.67 16.89
N ALA A 47 -5.50 -5.51 16.32
CA ALA A 47 -6.47 -4.50 15.90
C ALA A 47 -7.24 -4.95 14.64
N PRO A 48 -8.49 -4.53 14.44
CA PRO A 48 -9.20 -4.76 13.19
C PRO A 48 -8.45 -4.19 11.98
N VAL A 49 -8.39 -4.94 10.88
CA VAL A 49 -7.61 -4.57 9.68
C VAL A 49 -8.51 -4.47 8.45
N LEU A 50 -8.40 -3.37 7.71
CA LEU A 50 -8.86 -3.28 6.33
C LEU A 50 -7.64 -3.23 5.41
N MET A 51 -7.53 -4.18 4.47
CA MET A 51 -6.52 -4.15 3.41
C MET A 51 -7.17 -3.73 2.09
N VAL A 52 -6.57 -2.74 1.43
CA VAL A 52 -6.99 -2.27 0.10
C VAL A 52 -5.84 -2.53 -0.86
N LEU A 53 -6.08 -3.36 -1.87
CA LEU A 53 -5.02 -3.88 -2.75
C LEU A 53 -5.32 -3.52 -4.21
N ALA A 54 -4.26 -3.38 -5.01
CA ALA A 54 -4.34 -3.46 -6.45
C ALA A 54 -4.03 -4.91 -6.89
N ASP A 55 -4.89 -5.51 -7.72
CA ASP A 55 -4.85 -6.94 -8.03
C ASP A 55 -3.63 -7.40 -8.85
N SER A 56 -2.91 -6.43 -9.43
CA SER A 56 -1.75 -6.65 -10.28
C SER A 56 -0.50 -5.96 -9.74
N ASP A 57 -0.50 -5.46 -8.50
CA ASP A 57 0.59 -4.68 -7.90
C ASP A 57 1.95 -5.41 -7.95
N THR A 58 2.94 -4.77 -8.58
CA THR A 58 4.33 -5.23 -8.64
C THR A 58 5.33 -4.33 -7.90
N VAL A 59 4.87 -3.21 -7.33
CA VAL A 59 5.66 -2.29 -6.51
C VAL A 59 5.65 -2.75 -5.06
N ALA A 60 4.45 -3.03 -4.54
CA ALA A 60 4.21 -3.75 -3.30
C ALA A 60 3.52 -5.08 -3.68
N PRO A 61 4.27 -6.17 -3.91
CA PRO A 61 3.76 -7.35 -4.57
C PRO A 61 2.45 -7.86 -3.94
N VAL A 62 1.39 -7.93 -4.75
CA VAL A 62 0.04 -8.28 -4.26
C VAL A 62 0.01 -9.66 -3.59
N GLU A 63 0.85 -10.61 -4.02
CA GLU A 63 0.93 -11.93 -3.40
C GLU A 63 1.45 -11.89 -1.96
N GLU A 64 2.41 -11.01 -1.66
CA GLU A 64 2.91 -10.81 -0.29
C GLU A 64 1.83 -10.17 0.58
N ALA A 65 1.07 -9.22 0.03
CA ALA A 65 -0.07 -8.63 0.73
C ALA A 65 -1.19 -9.65 1.00
N ARG A 66 -1.50 -10.52 0.02
CA ARG A 66 -2.44 -11.63 0.19
C ARG A 66 -1.94 -12.64 1.23
N GLU A 67 -0.64 -12.91 1.29
CA GLU A 67 -0.04 -13.75 2.34
C GLU A 67 -0.15 -13.10 3.73
N MET A 68 0.18 -11.81 3.85
CA MET A 68 0.00 -11.04 5.08
C MET A 68 -1.45 -11.11 5.56
N PHE A 69 -2.41 -10.87 4.66
CA PHE A 69 -3.83 -10.96 4.97
C PHE A 69 -4.18 -12.34 5.53
N LYS A 70 -3.70 -13.44 4.93
CA LYS A 70 -3.96 -14.81 5.42
C LYS A 70 -3.45 -15.01 6.84
N ARG A 71 -2.27 -14.49 7.18
CA ARG A 71 -1.61 -14.66 8.49
C ARG A 71 -2.24 -13.83 9.62
N ILE A 72 -2.86 -12.69 9.33
CA ILE A 72 -3.54 -11.86 10.35
C ILE A 72 -4.70 -12.65 10.99
N THR A 73 -4.79 -12.67 12.32
CA THR A 73 -5.85 -13.39 13.05
C THR A 73 -6.96 -12.49 13.58
N ALA A 74 -6.71 -11.18 13.67
CA ALA A 74 -7.69 -10.17 14.04
C ALA A 74 -8.86 -10.08 13.03
N PRO A 75 -10.01 -9.47 13.41
CA PRO A 75 -11.07 -9.15 12.47
C PRO A 75 -10.51 -8.39 11.27
N LYS A 76 -10.75 -8.91 10.05
CA LYS A 76 -10.12 -8.37 8.85
C LYS A 76 -11.04 -8.40 7.63
N GLU A 77 -10.91 -7.39 6.78
CA GLU A 77 -11.55 -7.29 5.46
C GLU A 77 -10.48 -6.98 4.41
N VAL A 78 -10.65 -7.51 3.19
CA VAL A 78 -9.81 -7.19 2.03
C VAL A 78 -10.68 -6.75 0.87
N VAL A 79 -10.26 -5.72 0.17
CA VAL A 79 -10.85 -5.26 -1.09
C VAL A 79 -9.75 -5.12 -2.13
N GLU A 80 -9.99 -5.70 -3.30
CA GLU A 80 -9.07 -5.64 -4.41
C GLU A 80 -9.68 -4.82 -5.57
N TYR A 81 -8.87 -3.93 -6.13
CA TYR A 81 -9.19 -3.11 -7.29
C TYR A 81 -8.34 -3.54 -8.49
N PRO A 82 -8.87 -3.50 -9.72
CA PRO A 82 -8.10 -3.84 -10.91
C PRO A 82 -6.99 -2.81 -11.15
N GLY A 83 -5.76 -3.26 -11.41
CA GLY A 83 -4.66 -2.40 -11.85
C GLY A 83 -3.37 -2.51 -11.03
N GLN A 84 -2.49 -1.53 -11.20
CA GLN A 84 -1.19 -1.42 -10.53
C GLN A 84 -1.26 -0.52 -9.29
N HIS A 85 -0.12 -0.43 -8.59
CA HIS A 85 0.08 0.28 -7.33
C HIS A 85 -0.47 1.71 -7.28
N TYR A 86 -0.26 2.49 -8.34
CA TYR A 86 -0.58 3.91 -8.35
C TYR A 86 -1.98 4.20 -8.89
N GLY A 87 -2.47 3.40 -9.84
CA GLY A 87 -3.81 3.53 -10.42
C GLY A 87 -4.93 3.55 -9.37
N ILE A 88 -4.85 2.70 -8.33
CA ILE A 88 -5.87 2.68 -7.28
C ILE A 88 -5.97 3.99 -6.49
N LEU A 89 -4.87 4.76 -6.39
CA LEU A 89 -4.83 6.05 -5.71
C LEU A 89 -5.39 7.19 -6.56
N VAL A 90 -5.65 6.94 -7.84
CA VAL A 90 -6.17 7.93 -8.80
C VAL A 90 -7.60 7.58 -9.19
N ASP A 91 -7.80 6.38 -9.72
CA ASP A 91 -9.05 5.96 -10.36
C ASP A 91 -10.12 5.54 -9.36
N HIS A 92 -9.71 5.10 -8.16
CA HIS A 92 -10.59 4.58 -7.11
C HIS A 92 -10.54 5.41 -5.81
N PHE A 93 -9.91 6.58 -5.83
CA PHE A 93 -9.61 7.34 -4.61
C PHE A 93 -10.85 7.65 -3.76
N GLU A 94 -11.90 8.24 -4.34
CA GLU A 94 -13.11 8.63 -3.61
C GLU A 94 -13.84 7.41 -3.02
N GLU A 95 -13.86 6.30 -3.76
CA GLU A 95 -14.47 5.04 -3.31
C GLU A 95 -13.68 4.46 -2.13
N ILE A 96 -12.36 4.39 -2.23
CA ILE A 96 -11.46 3.89 -1.19
C ILE A 96 -11.60 4.74 0.08
N VAL A 97 -11.65 6.07 -0.04
CA VAL A 97 -11.85 6.98 1.10
C VAL A 97 -13.20 6.73 1.77
N THR A 98 -14.27 6.62 1.00
CA THR A 98 -15.63 6.37 1.51
C THR A 98 -15.72 5.03 2.25
N ARG A 99 -15.10 3.98 1.68
CA ARG A 99 -15.05 2.65 2.31
C ARG A 99 -14.22 2.66 3.58
N THR A 100 -13.02 3.25 3.53
CA THR A 100 -12.11 3.31 4.67
C THR A 100 -12.73 4.06 5.85
N THR A 101 -13.34 5.22 5.59
CA THR A 101 -14.05 5.99 6.63
C THR A 101 -15.23 5.22 7.23
N SER A 102 -16.00 4.53 6.39
CA SER A 102 -17.10 3.67 6.84
C SER A 102 -16.64 2.48 7.69
N TRP A 103 -15.50 1.88 7.35
CA TRP A 103 -14.89 0.81 8.13
C TRP A 103 -14.38 1.31 9.49
N LEU A 104 -13.65 2.43 9.49
CA LEU A 104 -13.14 3.04 10.71
C LEU A 104 -14.28 3.44 11.66
N ALA A 105 -15.37 4.01 11.15
CA ALA A 105 -16.55 4.36 11.97
C ALA A 105 -17.19 3.15 12.66
N LYS A 106 -17.03 1.94 12.11
CA LYS A 106 -17.53 0.68 12.71
C LYS A 106 -16.55 0.04 13.69
N THR A 107 -15.25 0.32 13.55
CA THR A 107 -14.19 -0.47 14.20
C THR A 107 -13.36 0.33 15.21
N LEU A 108 -13.41 1.65 15.15
CA LEU A 108 -12.87 2.52 16.19
C LEU A 108 -13.91 2.66 17.30
N VAL A 109 -13.67 1.96 18.42
CA VAL A 109 -14.41 2.08 19.69
C VAL A 109 -13.51 2.71 20.73
#